data_AF-A0A6C0BEK7-F1
#
_entry.id   AF-A0A6C0BEK7-F1
#
_cell.length_a   1.000
_cell.length_b   1.000
_cell.length_c   1.000
_cell.angle_alpha   90.00
_cell.angle_beta   90.00
_cell.angle_gamma   90.00
#
_symmetry.space_group_name_H-M   'P 1'
#
loop_
_entity.id
_entity.type
_entity.pdbx_description
1 polymer ?
#
loop_
_entity_poly.entity_id
_entity_poly.type
_entity_poly.pdbx_seq_one_letter_code
_entity_poly.pdbx_strand_id
1 'polypeptide(L)'
;MTNFKIIKDDKRSLEFQIVDVDLSIVNSIRRIIISEIPNVAFAFDPYSETNDIKINVNSCALHNEFLAHRISLIPICFDYDEIENFTPEKYRFVLKKKNTGTEIMNVTSKDFDVYNEDNVKMDEKFKNKLFPANTITKDHILITKLKPNLYDLSKGEEIDIECSASKNIALSHARWSPVSKCTFHNTIDEKAVQNEIKTMDIHEVNQFKTLQMYRHFIKNKYDEPSSFNFEIESECRLSPRYLVKKAFEVLIEKFRVLSANIDNTSKIEINKLDNIESCYTLNIYDETHTLLNVLQSITFNHFFRDIPPSSNPLEFIGYHKSHPLDNKMILKIKFKEDTDVKPFIIQQCNYIINHLTNFMTMWKEI
;
A
#
# COMPACT_ATOMS: atom_id res chain seq x y z
N MET A 1 13.91 -20.15 -12.41
CA MET A 1 14.88 -19.45 -11.54
C MET A 1 14.34 -18.06 -11.37
N THR A 2 13.83 -17.77 -10.18
CA THR A 2 13.28 -16.46 -9.86
C THR A 2 14.29 -15.38 -10.15
N ASN A 3 13.85 -14.29 -10.76
CA ASN A 3 14.72 -13.16 -11.04
C ASN A 3 13.93 -11.86 -10.97
N PHE A 4 14.53 -10.84 -10.34
CA PHE A 4 14.06 -9.48 -10.45
C PHE A 4 14.96 -8.75 -11.43
N LYS A 5 14.38 -8.04 -12.38
CA LYS A 5 15.14 -7.26 -13.36
C LYS A 5 14.65 -5.83 -13.34
N ILE A 6 15.50 -4.90 -12.89
CA ILE A 6 15.19 -3.47 -12.94
C ILE A 6 15.16 -3.02 -14.41
N ILE A 7 14.06 -2.39 -14.79
CA ILE A 7 13.86 -1.79 -16.12
C ILE A 7 14.16 -0.29 -16.04
N LYS A 8 13.63 0.38 -15.01
CA LYS A 8 13.81 1.80 -14.75
C LYS A 8 13.85 2.06 -13.26
N ASP A 9 14.76 2.93 -12.83
CA ASP A 9 14.93 3.29 -11.42
C ASP A 9 15.29 4.77 -11.30
N ASP A 10 14.28 5.55 -10.91
CA ASP A 10 14.39 6.97 -10.63
C ASP A 10 14.05 7.22 -9.16
N LYS A 11 14.31 8.45 -8.69
CA LYS A 11 14.04 8.86 -7.30
C LYS A 11 12.59 8.61 -6.86
N ARG A 12 11.62 8.73 -7.76
CA ARG A 12 10.19 8.58 -7.46
C ARG A 12 9.52 7.41 -8.17
N SER A 13 10.12 6.88 -9.23
CA SER A 13 9.51 5.81 -10.03
C SER A 13 10.41 4.61 -10.16
N LEU A 14 9.84 3.41 -10.07
CA LEU A 14 10.53 2.15 -10.23
C LEU A 14 9.70 1.23 -11.14
N GLU A 15 10.35 0.71 -12.17
CA GLU A 15 9.79 -0.30 -13.06
C GLU A 15 10.70 -1.52 -13.05
N PHE A 16 10.14 -2.69 -12.78
CA PHE A 16 10.92 -3.93 -12.72
C PHE A 16 10.09 -5.13 -13.15
N GLN A 17 10.77 -6.15 -13.67
CA GLN A 17 10.18 -7.43 -14.02
C GLN A 17 10.41 -8.42 -12.88
N ILE A 18 9.38 -9.20 -12.55
CA ILE A 18 9.40 -10.30 -11.60
C ILE A 18 9.08 -11.58 -12.36
N VAL A 19 9.98 -12.55 -12.33
CA VAL A 19 9.83 -13.84 -13.03
C VAL A 19 9.78 -14.97 -12.00
N ASP A 20 8.93 -15.97 -12.24
CA ASP A 20 8.86 -17.21 -11.44
C ASP A 20 8.50 -16.94 -9.96
N VAL A 21 7.48 -16.08 -9.77
CA VAL A 21 6.85 -15.79 -8.47
C VAL A 21 5.34 -15.95 -8.62
N ASP A 22 4.70 -16.57 -7.63
CA ASP A 22 3.26 -16.79 -7.65
C ASP A 22 2.48 -15.46 -7.66
N LEU A 23 1.41 -15.40 -8.46
CA LEU A 23 0.56 -14.22 -8.61
C LEU A 23 0.00 -13.73 -7.27
N SER A 24 -0.28 -14.64 -6.32
CA SER A 24 -0.76 -14.26 -4.99
C SER A 24 0.26 -13.40 -4.25
N ILE A 25 1.56 -13.73 -4.33
CA ILE A 25 2.64 -12.97 -3.69
C ILE A 25 2.78 -11.60 -4.37
N VAL A 26 2.82 -11.57 -5.70
CA VAL A 26 2.95 -10.31 -6.48
C VAL A 26 1.80 -9.36 -6.16
N ASN A 27 0.56 -9.85 -6.15
CA ASN A 27 -0.60 -9.03 -5.82
C ASN A 27 -0.63 -8.64 -4.33
N SER A 28 -0.14 -9.48 -3.42
CA SER A 28 -0.04 -9.14 -2.01
C SER A 28 0.97 -8.03 -1.73
N ILE A 29 2.13 -8.06 -2.39
CA ILE A 29 3.11 -6.96 -2.34
C ILE A 29 2.45 -5.66 -2.83
N ARG A 30 1.76 -5.70 -3.98
CA ARG A 30 1.03 -4.54 -4.51
C ARG A 30 0.02 -3.98 -3.51
N ARG A 31 -0.80 -4.84 -2.91
CA ARG A 31 -1.82 -4.45 -1.91
C ARG A 31 -1.17 -3.82 -0.68
N ILE A 32 -0.11 -4.42 -0.15
CA ILE A 32 0.61 -3.90 1.03
C ILE A 32 1.21 -2.53 0.75
N ILE A 33 1.86 -2.33 -0.40
CA ILE A 33 2.44 -1.02 -0.78
C ILE A 33 1.37 0.08 -0.79
N ILE A 34 0.16 -0.24 -1.27
CA ILE A 34 -0.94 0.73 -1.36
C ILE A 34 -1.55 1.03 0.01
N SER A 35 -1.78 0.00 0.84
CA SER A 35 -2.66 0.17 2.00
C SER A 35 -2.04 -0.06 3.38
N GLU A 36 -0.90 -0.75 3.49
CA GLU A 36 -0.43 -1.26 4.79
C GLU A 36 0.98 -0.78 5.19
N ILE A 37 1.66 -0.01 4.33
CA ILE A 37 2.90 0.67 4.72
C ILE A 37 2.56 1.89 5.58
N PRO A 38 3.07 2.00 6.83
CA PRO A 38 2.83 3.16 7.68
C PRO A 38 3.41 4.45 7.11
N ASN A 39 2.70 5.54 7.31
CA ASN A 39 3.10 6.89 6.91
C ASN A 39 2.59 7.92 7.92
N VAL A 40 3.01 9.18 7.78
CA VAL A 40 2.61 10.30 8.65
C VAL A 40 1.82 11.33 7.84
N ALA A 41 0.67 11.74 8.37
CA ALA A 41 -0.19 12.76 7.76
C ALA A 41 -0.97 13.52 8.84
N PHE A 42 -1.61 14.62 8.46
CA PHE A 42 -2.55 15.32 9.35
C PHE A 42 -3.88 14.55 9.39
N ALA A 43 -4.21 13.94 10.53
CA ALA A 43 -5.49 13.29 10.73
C ALA A 43 -6.60 14.35 10.90
N PHE A 44 -7.72 14.11 10.26
CA PHE A 44 -8.89 14.97 10.28
C PHE A 44 -10.04 14.17 9.73
N ASP A 45 -11.01 13.88 10.58
CA ASP A 45 -12.26 13.26 10.16
C ASP A 45 -13.38 14.04 10.85
N PRO A 46 -14.38 14.54 10.08
CA PRO A 46 -15.41 15.44 10.63
C PRO A 46 -16.27 14.77 11.73
N TYR A 47 -16.24 13.44 11.81
CA TYR A 47 -17.01 12.65 12.75
C TYR A 47 -16.14 11.85 13.74
N SER A 48 -14.81 12.00 13.70
CA SER A 48 -13.89 11.32 14.64
C SER A 48 -13.45 12.24 15.75
N GLU A 49 -13.13 11.67 16.90
CA GLU A 49 -12.50 12.37 18.02
C GLU A 49 -11.04 12.74 17.73
N THR A 50 -10.41 12.05 16.76
CA THR A 50 -9.02 12.27 16.36
C THR A 50 -8.93 13.36 15.28
N ASN A 51 -8.72 14.61 15.70
CA ASN A 51 -8.46 15.73 14.78
C ASN A 51 -7.12 16.38 15.12
N ASP A 52 -6.17 16.22 14.20
CA ASP A 52 -4.86 16.85 14.30
C ASP A 52 -4.89 18.33 13.92
N ILE A 53 -5.96 18.80 13.25
CA ILE A 53 -6.05 20.15 12.68
C ILE A 53 -6.96 21.02 13.55
N LYS A 54 -6.37 22.06 14.13
CA LYS A 54 -7.06 23.07 14.94
C LYS A 54 -7.06 24.40 14.20
N ILE A 55 -8.26 24.88 13.85
CA ILE A 55 -8.45 26.17 13.19
C ILE A 55 -8.80 27.20 14.27
N ASN A 56 -7.87 28.11 14.56
CA ASN A 56 -8.07 29.20 15.51
C ASN A 56 -8.79 30.39 14.85
N VAL A 57 -8.37 30.72 13.62
CA VAL A 57 -8.98 31.78 12.81
C VAL A 57 -9.13 31.31 11.38
N ASN A 58 -10.31 31.51 10.81
CA ASN A 58 -10.56 31.36 9.40
C ASN A 58 -11.58 32.40 8.94
N SER A 59 -11.12 33.37 8.15
CA SER A 59 -11.98 34.36 7.49
C SER A 59 -11.95 34.22 5.97
N CYS A 60 -11.35 33.14 5.45
CA CYS A 60 -11.32 32.89 4.01
C CYS A 60 -12.67 32.36 3.51
N ALA A 61 -12.82 32.30 2.19
CA ALA A 61 -14.05 31.83 1.54
C ALA A 61 -14.35 30.33 1.75
N LEU A 62 -13.38 29.52 2.18
CA LEU A 62 -13.56 28.09 2.42
C LEU A 62 -13.98 27.83 3.86
N HIS A 63 -15.00 27.00 4.05
CA HIS A 63 -15.39 26.54 5.38
C HIS A 63 -14.32 25.64 6.02
N ASN A 64 -14.37 25.53 7.34
CA ASN A 64 -13.34 24.88 8.15
C ASN A 64 -13.09 23.42 7.75
N GLU A 65 -14.14 22.64 7.53
CA GLU A 65 -14.05 21.23 7.15
C GLU A 65 -13.38 21.04 5.79
N PHE A 66 -13.67 21.94 4.85
CA PHE A 66 -13.07 21.88 3.52
C PHE A 66 -11.59 22.26 3.58
N LEU A 67 -11.24 23.25 4.40
CA LEU A 67 -9.85 23.66 4.63
C LEU A 67 -9.05 22.56 5.32
N ALA A 68 -9.60 21.97 6.38
CA ALA A 68 -8.99 20.87 7.10
C ALA A 68 -8.83 19.62 6.22
N HIS A 69 -9.83 19.28 5.40
CA HIS A 69 -9.71 18.19 4.42
C HIS A 69 -8.63 18.44 3.37
N ARG A 70 -8.48 19.68 2.88
CA ARG A 70 -7.38 20.00 1.96
C ARG A 70 -6.02 19.86 2.62
N ILE A 71 -5.89 20.35 3.86
CA ILE A 71 -4.65 20.26 4.64
C ILE A 71 -4.32 18.79 4.92
N SER A 72 -5.31 17.95 5.27
CA SER A 72 -5.09 16.54 5.59
C SER A 72 -4.54 15.69 4.45
N LEU A 73 -4.71 16.13 3.21
CA LEU A 73 -4.20 15.48 2.01
C LEU A 73 -2.83 16.03 1.55
N ILE A 74 -2.26 17.01 2.25
CA ILE A 74 -0.90 17.49 1.95
C ILE A 74 0.09 16.43 2.45
N PRO A 75 0.92 15.83 1.57
CA PRO A 75 1.89 14.84 1.99
C PRO A 75 2.98 15.49 2.83
N ILE A 76 3.31 14.85 3.96
CA ILE A 76 4.43 15.25 4.82
C ILE A 76 5.62 14.36 4.47
N CYS A 77 6.63 14.92 3.80
CA CYS A 77 7.73 14.15 3.20
C CYS A 77 8.84 13.77 4.21
N PHE A 78 8.50 12.89 5.15
CA PHE A 78 9.47 12.24 6.05
C PHE A 78 10.23 11.10 5.37
N ASP A 79 11.48 10.91 5.77
CA ASP A 79 12.30 9.74 5.44
C ASP A 79 11.87 8.53 6.31
N TYR A 80 12.33 7.33 5.95
CA TYR A 80 11.98 6.08 6.64
C TYR A 80 12.20 6.14 8.17
N ASP A 81 13.41 6.50 8.59
CA ASP A 81 13.78 6.53 10.01
C ASP A 81 12.95 7.54 10.81
N GLU A 82 12.51 8.61 10.15
CA GLU A 82 11.65 9.62 10.78
C GLU A 82 10.24 9.10 10.99
N ILE A 83 9.68 8.34 10.04
CA ILE A 83 8.37 7.69 10.15
C ILE A 83 8.39 6.61 11.23
N GLU A 84 9.42 5.78 11.26
CA GLU A 84 9.54 4.69 12.25
C GLU A 84 9.54 5.26 13.67
N ASN A 85 10.36 6.30 13.91
CA ASN A 85 10.51 6.98 15.19
C ASN A 85 9.57 8.19 15.37
N PHE A 86 8.47 8.26 14.62
CA PHE A 86 7.52 9.36 14.73
C PHE A 86 6.61 9.18 15.94
N THR A 87 6.47 10.24 16.73
CA THR A 87 5.51 10.42 17.83
C THR A 87 4.66 11.67 17.56
N PRO A 88 3.37 11.70 17.91
CA PRO A 88 2.49 12.83 17.63
C PRO A 88 2.96 14.17 18.24
N GLU A 89 3.68 14.12 19.36
CA GLU A 89 4.18 15.29 20.07
C GLU A 89 5.41 15.92 19.39
N LYS A 90 6.05 15.18 18.48
CA LYS A 90 7.38 15.50 17.94
C LYS A 90 7.45 16.82 17.19
N TYR A 91 6.39 17.12 16.44
CA TYR A 91 6.33 18.30 15.59
C TYR A 91 4.98 18.98 15.69
N ARG A 92 5.01 20.31 15.76
CA ARG A 92 3.84 21.18 15.64
C ARG A 92 3.96 22.02 14.38
N PHE A 93 2.92 22.04 13.57
CA PHE A 93 2.87 22.74 12.29
C PHE A 93 1.94 23.94 12.43
N VAL A 94 2.38 25.13 12.02
CA VAL A 94 1.61 26.37 12.18
C VAL A 94 1.49 27.07 10.84
N LEU A 95 0.26 27.37 10.45
CA LEU A 95 -0.04 28.14 9.25
C LEU A 95 -0.75 29.43 9.66
N LYS A 96 -0.01 30.53 9.68
CA LYS A 96 -0.53 31.85 10.04
C LYS A 96 -0.24 32.88 8.97
N LYS A 97 -1.29 33.37 8.31
CA LYS A 97 -1.20 34.35 7.22
C LYS A 97 -2.37 35.31 7.25
N LYS A 98 -2.10 36.56 6.90
CA LYS A 98 -3.09 37.62 6.72
C LYS A 98 -2.78 38.38 5.45
N ASN A 99 -3.80 38.65 4.64
CA ASN A 99 -3.63 39.45 3.44
C ASN A 99 -3.77 40.95 3.77
N THR A 100 -2.63 41.64 3.83
CA THR A 100 -2.56 43.10 3.99
C THR A 100 -2.24 43.82 2.68
N GLY A 101 -2.22 43.11 1.55
CA GLY A 101 -1.96 43.66 0.23
C GLY A 101 -3.24 44.04 -0.52
N THR A 102 -3.08 44.50 -1.76
CA THR A 102 -4.19 44.85 -2.67
C THR A 102 -4.59 43.71 -3.61
N GLU A 103 -3.79 42.66 -3.69
CA GLU A 103 -4.01 41.49 -4.55
C GLU A 103 -4.41 40.26 -3.75
N ILE A 104 -4.92 39.24 -4.42
CA ILE A 104 -5.25 37.95 -3.80
C ILE A 104 -3.94 37.25 -3.39
N MET A 105 -3.84 36.85 -2.13
CA MET A 105 -2.69 36.12 -1.59
C MET A 105 -2.94 34.62 -1.66
N ASN A 106 -2.07 33.90 -2.36
CA ASN A 106 -2.07 32.43 -2.33
C ASN A 106 -1.40 31.96 -1.04
N VAL A 107 -2.07 31.05 -0.33
CA VAL A 107 -1.49 30.34 0.82
C VAL A 107 -1.18 28.91 0.41
N THR A 108 0.06 28.48 0.63
CA THR A 108 0.60 27.23 0.10
C THR A 108 1.25 26.38 1.18
N SER A 109 1.64 25.15 0.86
CA SER A 109 2.38 24.27 1.78
C SER A 109 3.75 24.83 2.22
N LYS A 110 4.32 25.81 1.49
CA LYS A 110 5.54 26.53 1.90
C LYS A 110 5.35 27.37 3.16
N ASP A 111 4.11 27.81 3.40
CA ASP A 111 3.77 28.77 4.43
C ASP A 111 3.61 28.14 5.82
N PHE A 112 3.71 26.81 5.92
CA PHE A 112 3.79 26.12 7.21
C PHE A 112 5.11 26.41 7.91
N ASP A 113 5.05 26.90 9.13
CA ASP A 113 6.19 26.86 10.05
C ASP A 113 6.15 25.56 10.86
N VAL A 114 7.32 24.97 11.11
CA VAL A 114 7.44 23.71 11.85
C VAL A 114 8.21 23.97 13.13
N TYR A 115 7.69 23.49 14.25
CA TYR A 115 8.29 23.59 15.58
C TYR A 115 8.55 22.18 16.11
N ASN A 116 9.63 21.99 16.86
CA ASN A 116 9.90 20.74 17.58
C ASN A 116 9.15 20.70 18.93
N GLU A 117 9.36 19.61 19.68
CA GLU A 117 8.82 19.38 21.04
C GLU A 117 9.12 20.54 22.01
N ASP A 118 10.30 21.16 21.89
CA ASP A 118 10.74 22.29 22.72
C ASP A 118 10.23 23.66 22.23
N ASN A 119 9.29 23.68 21.27
CA ASN A 119 8.79 24.90 20.60
C ASN A 119 9.87 25.74 19.89
N VAL A 120 10.99 25.12 19.52
CA VAL A 120 12.02 25.74 18.68
C VAL A 120 11.61 25.59 17.22
N LYS A 121 11.63 26.72 16.49
CA LYS A 121 11.33 26.74 15.05
C LYS A 121 12.42 26.00 14.28
N MET A 122 12.01 25.01 13.48
CA MET A 122 12.88 24.25 12.59
C MET A 122 13.40 25.14 11.45
N ASP A 123 14.54 24.76 10.89
CA ASP A 123 15.16 25.52 9.80
C ASP A 123 14.39 25.40 8.46
N GLU A 124 14.64 26.35 7.56
CA GLU A 124 14.03 26.36 6.23
C GLU A 124 14.38 25.11 5.42
N LYS A 125 15.56 24.49 5.66
CA LYS A 125 15.98 23.28 4.97
C LYS A 125 15.11 22.09 5.36
N PHE A 126 14.80 21.92 6.64
CA PHE A 126 13.90 20.88 7.13
C PHE A 126 12.48 21.11 6.61
N LYS A 127 11.96 22.34 6.68
CA LYS A 127 10.65 22.67 6.12
C LYS A 127 10.55 22.36 4.62
N ASN A 128 11.53 22.81 3.82
CA ASN A 128 11.55 22.56 2.38
C ASN A 128 11.75 21.07 2.05
N LYS A 129 12.29 20.27 2.98
CA LYS A 129 12.31 18.82 2.88
C LYS A 129 10.90 18.23 3.07
N LEU A 130 10.13 18.69 4.07
CA LEU A 130 8.79 18.17 4.39
C LEU A 130 7.73 18.60 3.36
N PHE A 131 7.80 19.84 2.89
CA PHE A 131 6.88 20.41 1.91
C PHE A 131 7.65 20.89 0.67
N PRO A 132 8.20 19.96 -0.14
CA PRO A 132 9.01 20.32 -1.29
C PRO A 132 8.18 20.99 -2.39
N ALA A 133 8.80 21.91 -3.10
CA ALA A 133 8.26 22.44 -4.34
C ALA A 133 8.18 21.34 -5.42
N ASN A 134 7.22 21.45 -6.33
CA ASN A 134 7.14 20.61 -7.51
C ASN A 134 8.42 20.74 -8.36
N THR A 135 8.95 19.63 -8.86
CA THR A 135 10.21 19.61 -9.61
C THR A 135 10.12 20.36 -10.94
N ILE A 136 8.94 20.39 -11.56
CA ILE A 136 8.67 20.99 -12.87
C ILE A 136 8.24 22.45 -12.69
N THR A 137 7.14 22.71 -11.99
CA THR A 137 6.56 24.07 -11.90
C THR A 137 7.26 24.96 -10.87
N LYS A 138 8.01 24.36 -9.93
CA LYS A 138 8.59 25.04 -8.75
C LYS A 138 7.55 25.63 -7.78
N ASP A 139 6.28 25.29 -7.96
CA ASP A 139 5.20 25.70 -7.07
C ASP A 139 5.03 24.75 -5.88
N HIS A 140 4.41 25.28 -4.82
CA HIS A 140 3.99 24.52 -3.66
C HIS A 140 2.49 24.25 -3.73
N ILE A 141 2.01 23.30 -2.93
CA ILE A 141 0.59 22.90 -2.95
C ILE A 141 -0.26 24.07 -2.47
N LEU A 142 -1.19 24.54 -3.31
CA LEU A 142 -2.12 25.61 -2.97
C LEU A 142 -3.16 25.10 -1.97
N ILE A 143 -3.24 25.75 -0.81
CA ILE A 143 -4.18 25.43 0.26
C ILE A 143 -5.45 26.26 0.08
N THR A 144 -5.31 27.58 0.07
CA THR A 144 -6.42 28.52 -0.09
C THR A 144 -5.92 29.85 -0.66
N LYS A 145 -6.85 30.77 -0.91
CA LYS A 145 -6.58 32.14 -1.35
C LYS A 145 -7.24 33.10 -0.38
N LEU A 146 -6.48 34.09 0.09
CA LEU A 146 -6.97 35.14 0.98
C LEU A 146 -7.25 36.39 0.16
N LYS A 147 -8.46 36.92 0.25
CA LYS A 147 -8.84 38.16 -0.42
C LYS A 147 -8.37 39.39 0.36
N PRO A 148 -7.93 40.43 -0.36
CA PRO A 148 -7.62 41.71 0.26
C PRO A 148 -8.91 42.43 0.65
N ASN A 149 -8.81 43.35 1.60
CA ASN A 149 -9.87 44.31 1.87
C ASN A 149 -9.46 45.68 1.31
N LEU A 150 -10.08 46.09 0.20
CA LEU A 150 -9.70 47.32 -0.52
C LEU A 150 -10.06 48.61 0.22
N TYR A 151 -10.94 48.55 1.22
CA TYR A 151 -11.29 49.71 2.05
C TYR A 151 -10.34 49.88 3.23
N ASP A 152 -9.89 48.78 3.83
CA ASP A 152 -8.94 48.76 4.95
C ASP A 152 -8.04 47.53 4.85
N LEU A 153 -6.82 47.74 4.36
CA LEU A 153 -5.83 46.68 4.15
C LEU A 153 -5.48 45.95 5.46
N SER A 154 -5.67 46.57 6.63
CA SER A 154 -5.43 45.91 7.92
C SER A 154 -6.49 44.85 8.27
N LYS A 155 -7.62 44.85 7.54
CA LYS A 155 -8.79 43.96 7.73
C LYS A 155 -9.01 43.01 6.54
N GLY A 156 -7.96 42.67 5.80
CA GLY A 156 -8.05 41.58 4.82
C GLY A 156 -8.21 40.21 5.48
N GLU A 157 -8.52 39.20 4.66
CA GLU A 157 -8.74 37.83 5.14
C GLU A 157 -7.46 37.26 5.76
N GLU A 158 -7.64 36.47 6.81
CA GLU A 158 -6.59 35.81 7.59
C GLU A 158 -6.97 34.37 7.97
N ILE A 159 -5.93 33.57 8.18
CA ILE A 159 -6.00 32.23 8.71
C ILE A 159 -4.94 32.04 9.81
N ASP A 160 -5.31 31.27 10.83
CA ASP A 160 -4.45 30.82 11.92
C ASP A 160 -4.83 29.36 12.22
N ILE A 161 -3.97 28.43 11.83
CA ILE A 161 -4.20 26.99 11.92
C ILE A 161 -2.98 26.35 12.57
N GLU A 162 -3.23 25.49 13.54
CA GLU A 162 -2.23 24.65 14.17
C GLU A 162 -2.54 23.19 13.86
N CYS A 163 -1.54 22.43 13.44
CA CYS A 163 -1.66 21.01 13.19
C CYS A 163 -0.66 20.21 14.04
N SER A 164 -1.11 19.10 14.65
CA SER A 164 -0.27 17.94 14.96
C SER A 164 -0.22 17.02 13.75
N ALA A 165 0.48 15.88 13.82
CA ALA A 165 0.41 14.84 12.79
C ALA A 165 0.40 13.45 13.42
N SER A 166 -0.14 12.47 12.70
CA SER A 166 -0.35 11.11 13.19
C SER A 166 0.20 10.08 12.23
N LYS A 167 0.77 9.00 12.78
CA LYS A 167 1.26 7.83 12.03
C LYS A 167 0.15 6.79 11.89
N ASN A 168 -0.19 6.41 10.66
CA ASN A 168 -1.18 5.37 10.37
C ASN A 168 -0.93 4.73 8.99
N ILE A 169 -1.78 3.81 8.56
CA ILE A 169 -1.71 3.10 7.27
C ILE A 169 -2.81 3.57 6.31
N ALA A 170 -2.64 3.41 5.00
CA ALA A 170 -3.63 3.89 4.03
C ALA A 170 -4.95 3.10 4.03
N LEU A 171 -4.99 1.92 4.66
CA LEU A 171 -6.21 1.14 4.86
C LEU A 171 -7.25 1.90 5.69
N SER A 172 -6.82 2.74 6.65
CA SER A 172 -7.73 3.58 7.43
C SER A 172 -8.19 4.79 6.63
N HIS A 173 -7.27 5.44 5.90
CA HIS A 173 -7.60 6.53 4.97
C HIS A 173 -6.51 6.73 3.93
N ALA A 174 -6.88 7.07 2.69
CA ALA A 174 -5.95 7.29 1.58
C ALA A 174 -4.88 8.38 1.80
N ARG A 175 -5.01 9.20 2.86
CA ARG A 175 -4.05 10.29 3.18
C ARG A 175 -2.68 9.76 3.60
N TRP A 176 -2.64 8.53 4.11
CA TRP A 176 -1.42 7.83 4.48
C TRP A 176 -0.83 7.00 3.34
N SER A 177 -1.41 7.05 2.13
CA SER A 177 -0.83 6.33 0.98
C SER A 177 0.55 6.89 0.62
N PRO A 178 1.60 6.05 0.55
CA PRO A 178 2.94 6.50 0.16
C PRO A 178 3.13 6.58 -1.37
N VAL A 179 2.14 6.12 -2.15
CA VAL A 179 2.21 5.95 -3.61
C VAL A 179 1.01 6.59 -4.31
N SER A 180 1.27 7.10 -5.53
CA SER A 180 0.24 7.48 -6.51
C SER A 180 -0.02 6.38 -7.53
N LYS A 181 1.00 5.54 -7.80
CA LYS A 181 0.91 4.41 -8.72
C LYS A 181 1.56 3.18 -8.11
N CYS A 182 0.85 2.06 -8.14
CA CYS A 182 1.39 0.74 -7.78
C CYS A 182 0.58 -0.32 -8.53
N THR A 183 1.09 -0.72 -9.68
CA THR A 183 0.40 -1.60 -10.62
C THR A 183 1.34 -2.67 -11.13
N PHE A 184 0.77 -3.79 -11.60
CA PHE A 184 1.53 -4.75 -12.38
C PHE A 184 0.66 -5.30 -13.51
N HIS A 185 1.32 -5.79 -14.54
CA HIS A 185 0.67 -6.48 -15.65
C HIS A 185 1.51 -7.68 -16.08
N ASN A 186 0.89 -8.64 -16.75
CA ASN A 186 1.62 -9.81 -17.25
C ASN A 186 2.63 -9.38 -18.31
N THR A 187 3.82 -9.99 -18.29
CA THR A 187 4.81 -9.79 -19.35
C THR A 187 4.34 -10.47 -20.63
N ILE A 188 4.36 -9.72 -21.73
CA ILE A 188 3.91 -10.19 -23.04
C ILE A 188 4.92 -11.19 -23.61
N ASP A 189 4.43 -12.30 -24.16
CA ASP A 189 5.25 -13.24 -24.92
C ASP A 189 5.38 -12.74 -26.36
N GLU A 190 6.47 -12.05 -26.65
CA GLU A 190 6.76 -11.51 -27.98
C GLU A 190 6.78 -12.58 -29.07
N LYS A 191 7.19 -13.82 -28.78
CA LYS A 191 7.24 -14.89 -29.77
C LYS A 191 5.84 -15.36 -30.14
N ALA A 192 4.98 -15.55 -29.14
CA ALA A 192 3.58 -15.89 -29.35
C ALA A 192 2.86 -14.80 -30.17
N VAL A 193 3.05 -13.54 -29.78
CA VAL A 193 2.52 -12.37 -30.50
C VAL A 193 3.00 -12.32 -31.95
N GLN A 194 4.29 -12.52 -32.20
CA GLN A 194 4.84 -12.50 -33.57
C GLN A 194 4.29 -13.63 -34.44
N ASN A 195 4.06 -14.81 -33.87
CA ASN A 195 3.51 -15.94 -34.62
C ASN A 195 2.07 -15.70 -35.04
N GLU A 196 1.27 -15.03 -34.20
CA GLU A 196 -0.12 -14.71 -34.52
C GLU A 196 -0.21 -13.56 -35.52
N ILE A 197 0.62 -12.52 -35.38
CA ILE A 197 0.71 -11.41 -36.33
C ILE A 197 1.04 -11.90 -37.75
N LYS A 198 1.86 -12.95 -37.90
CA LYS A 198 2.19 -13.54 -39.22
C LYS A 198 0.98 -14.11 -39.96
N THR A 199 -0.09 -14.45 -39.24
CA THR A 199 -1.32 -15.03 -39.82
C THR A 199 -2.41 -13.99 -40.10
N MET A 200 -2.17 -12.72 -39.74
CA MET A 200 -3.16 -11.64 -39.79
C MET A 200 -2.89 -10.65 -40.93
N ASP A 201 -3.95 -10.01 -41.43
CA ASP A 201 -3.85 -8.90 -42.37
C ASP A 201 -3.47 -7.58 -41.66
N ILE A 202 -2.93 -6.61 -42.42
CA ILE A 202 -2.41 -5.34 -41.88
C ILE A 202 -3.44 -4.57 -41.02
N HIS A 203 -4.72 -4.59 -41.41
CA HIS A 203 -5.79 -3.94 -40.64
C HIS A 203 -6.07 -4.65 -39.31
N GLU A 204 -5.97 -5.97 -39.29
CA GLU A 204 -6.19 -6.79 -38.09
C GLU A 204 -5.03 -6.64 -37.10
N VAL A 205 -3.80 -6.46 -37.58
CA VAL A 205 -2.61 -6.25 -36.73
C VAL A 205 -2.77 -5.04 -35.81
N ASN A 206 -3.34 -3.94 -36.30
CA ASN A 206 -3.56 -2.74 -35.48
C ASN A 206 -4.59 -2.98 -34.38
N GLN A 207 -5.68 -3.69 -34.69
CA GLN A 207 -6.68 -4.09 -33.70
C GLN A 207 -6.08 -5.07 -32.68
N PHE A 208 -5.29 -6.03 -33.15
CA PHE A 208 -4.60 -7.02 -32.32
C PHE A 208 -3.67 -6.37 -31.30
N LYS A 209 -2.85 -5.42 -31.74
CA LYS A 209 -1.91 -4.66 -30.90
C LYS A 209 -2.58 -3.78 -29.84
N THR A 210 -3.88 -3.51 -29.94
CA THR A 210 -4.56 -2.63 -28.99
C THR A 210 -4.93 -3.36 -27.69
N LEU A 211 -5.48 -4.58 -27.78
CA LEU A 211 -5.95 -5.33 -26.59
C LEU A 211 -5.62 -6.83 -26.63
N GLN A 212 -5.63 -7.45 -27.81
CA GLN A 212 -5.48 -8.90 -27.93
C GLN A 212 -4.04 -9.36 -27.64
N MET A 213 -3.04 -8.51 -27.92
CA MET A 213 -1.65 -8.81 -27.59
C MET A 213 -1.43 -9.09 -26.09
N TYR A 214 -2.20 -8.44 -25.21
CA TYR A 214 -2.07 -8.63 -23.75
C TYR A 214 -2.62 -9.97 -23.26
N ARG A 215 -3.33 -10.73 -24.11
CA ARG A 215 -3.74 -12.11 -23.83
C ARG A 215 -2.60 -13.11 -24.06
N HIS A 216 -1.55 -12.69 -24.75
CA HIS A 216 -0.36 -13.47 -25.05
C HIS A 216 0.74 -13.11 -24.07
N PHE A 217 0.71 -13.74 -22.91
CA PHE A 217 1.69 -13.53 -21.84
C PHE A 217 2.53 -14.77 -21.60
N ILE A 218 3.67 -14.59 -20.94
CA ILE A 218 4.56 -15.70 -20.56
C ILE A 218 3.85 -16.58 -19.52
N LYS A 219 3.74 -17.87 -19.81
CA LYS A 219 3.05 -18.86 -18.99
C LYS A 219 4.01 -19.86 -18.33
N ASN A 220 3.57 -20.48 -17.24
CA ASN A 220 4.25 -21.62 -16.61
C ASN A 220 3.75 -22.97 -17.19
N LYS A 221 4.23 -24.09 -16.62
CA LYS A 221 3.81 -25.46 -16.96
C LYS A 221 2.30 -25.74 -16.77
N TYR A 222 1.58 -24.86 -16.09
CA TYR A 222 0.14 -24.98 -15.78
C TYR A 222 -0.73 -23.98 -16.58
N ASP A 223 -0.18 -23.34 -17.62
CA ASP A 223 -0.86 -22.33 -18.43
C ASP A 223 -1.20 -21.02 -17.66
N GLU A 224 -0.52 -20.76 -16.54
CA GLU A 224 -0.72 -19.57 -15.72
C GLU A 224 0.38 -18.52 -15.92
N PRO A 225 0.11 -17.22 -15.70
CA PRO A 225 1.12 -16.17 -15.80
C PRO A 225 2.33 -16.44 -14.90
N SER A 226 3.54 -16.34 -15.45
CA SER A 226 4.79 -16.61 -14.73
C SER A 226 5.77 -15.43 -14.68
N SER A 227 5.46 -14.34 -15.38
CA SER A 227 6.27 -13.14 -15.43
C SER A 227 5.39 -11.90 -15.41
N PHE A 228 5.78 -10.91 -14.60
CA PHE A 228 5.02 -9.68 -14.37
C PHE A 228 5.93 -8.46 -14.46
N ASN A 229 5.44 -7.41 -15.10
CA ASN A 229 6.07 -6.09 -15.05
C ASN A 229 5.36 -5.25 -14.00
N PHE A 230 6.12 -4.69 -13.08
CA PHE A 230 5.66 -3.96 -11.92
C PHE A 230 6.08 -2.50 -12.03
N GLU A 231 5.17 -1.58 -11.71
CA GLU A 231 5.37 -0.14 -11.83
C GLU A 231 4.93 0.56 -10.54
N ILE A 232 5.82 1.35 -9.95
CA ILE A 232 5.60 2.05 -8.69
C ILE A 232 5.99 3.52 -8.85
N GLU A 233 5.12 4.43 -8.41
CA GLU A 233 5.43 5.85 -8.24
C GLU A 233 5.13 6.28 -6.80
N SER A 234 6.17 6.76 -6.10
CA SER A 234 6.05 7.26 -4.73
C SER A 234 5.82 8.77 -4.71
N GLU A 235 4.86 9.19 -3.87
CA GLU A 235 4.55 10.60 -3.63
C GLU A 235 5.33 11.18 -2.44
N CYS A 236 5.73 10.31 -1.50
CA CYS A 236 6.49 10.69 -0.32
C CYS A 236 8.00 10.57 -0.57
N ARG A 237 8.80 10.91 0.44
CA ARG A 237 10.26 10.78 0.40
C ARG A 237 10.75 9.32 0.58
N LEU A 238 9.85 8.37 0.42
CA LEU A 238 10.12 6.94 0.52
C LEU A 238 10.54 6.41 -0.84
N SER A 239 11.72 5.80 -0.93
CA SER A 239 12.16 5.26 -2.22
C SER A 239 11.27 4.06 -2.62
N PRO A 240 10.90 3.91 -3.89
CA PRO A 240 10.15 2.74 -4.34
C PRO A 240 10.82 1.40 -4.01
N ARG A 241 12.17 1.35 -4.05
CA ARG A 241 12.95 0.18 -3.61
C ARG A 241 12.70 -0.19 -2.15
N TYR A 242 12.66 0.82 -1.28
CA TYR A 242 12.31 0.64 0.11
C TYR A 242 10.87 0.16 0.27
N LEU A 243 9.91 0.69 -0.49
CA LEU A 243 8.51 0.26 -0.41
C LEU A 243 8.32 -1.22 -0.74
N VAL A 244 9.00 -1.74 -1.78
CA VAL A 244 8.99 -3.17 -2.11
C VAL A 244 9.58 -4.01 -0.97
N LYS A 245 10.74 -3.61 -0.46
CA LYS A 245 11.37 -4.29 0.70
C LYS A 245 10.44 -4.30 1.91
N LYS A 246 9.85 -3.15 2.25
CA LYS A 246 8.94 -3.03 3.40
C LYS A 246 7.69 -3.88 3.22
N ALA A 247 7.20 -4.01 2.00
CA ALA A 247 6.05 -4.85 1.71
C ALA A 247 6.33 -6.34 1.98
N PHE A 248 7.53 -6.83 1.65
CA PHE A 248 7.96 -8.18 2.05
C PHE A 248 8.05 -8.32 3.58
N GLU A 249 8.64 -7.34 4.27
CA GLU A 249 8.76 -7.35 5.73
C GLU A 249 7.37 -7.42 6.41
N VAL A 250 6.42 -6.60 5.95
CA VAL A 250 5.03 -6.59 6.46
C VAL A 250 4.34 -7.92 6.17
N LEU A 251 4.50 -8.50 4.98
CA LEU A 251 3.89 -9.79 4.64
C LEU A 251 4.46 -10.92 5.49
N ILE A 252 5.78 -10.96 5.69
CA ILE A 252 6.45 -11.93 6.57
C ILE A 252 5.92 -11.80 8.00
N GLU A 253 5.81 -10.57 8.50
CA GLU A 253 5.34 -10.33 9.86
C GLU A 253 3.88 -10.77 10.04
N LYS A 254 3.02 -10.57 9.03
CA LYS A 254 1.65 -11.10 9.07
C LYS A 254 1.61 -12.62 9.22
N PHE A 255 2.46 -13.36 8.50
CA PHE A 255 2.53 -14.82 8.66
C PHE A 255 3.06 -15.23 10.03
N ARG A 256 4.01 -14.48 10.61
CA ARG A 256 4.50 -14.72 11.99
C ARG A 256 3.40 -14.49 13.01
N VAL A 257 2.67 -13.39 12.89
CA VAL A 257 1.53 -13.05 13.76
C VAL A 257 0.43 -14.12 13.63
N LEU A 258 0.16 -14.61 12.42
CA LEU A 258 -0.80 -15.68 12.19
C LEU A 258 -0.38 -16.97 12.91
N SER A 259 0.90 -17.38 12.77
CA SER A 259 1.44 -18.55 13.47
C SER A 259 1.42 -18.40 14.98
N ALA A 260 1.79 -17.23 15.50
CA ALA A 260 1.83 -16.96 16.94
C ALA A 260 0.43 -16.94 17.58
N ASN A 261 -0.61 -16.58 16.81
CA ASN A 261 -1.99 -16.49 17.29
C ASN A 261 -2.84 -17.73 16.99
N ILE A 262 -2.26 -18.83 16.50
CA ILE A 262 -3.02 -20.05 16.14
C ILE A 262 -3.80 -20.65 17.32
N ASP A 263 -3.33 -20.45 18.54
CA ASP A 263 -4.00 -20.89 19.78
C ASP A 263 -4.89 -19.80 20.40
N ASN A 264 -4.85 -18.58 19.87
CA ASN A 264 -5.64 -17.46 20.37
C ASN A 264 -7.04 -17.47 19.75
N THR A 265 -8.00 -18.02 20.48
CA THR A 265 -9.40 -18.16 20.05
C THR A 265 -10.10 -16.84 19.74
N SER A 266 -9.62 -15.71 20.27
CA SER A 266 -10.18 -14.38 19.94
C SER A 266 -9.80 -13.90 18.54
N LYS A 267 -8.72 -14.45 17.97
CA LYS A 267 -8.19 -14.08 16.65
C LYS A 267 -8.41 -15.16 15.61
N ILE A 268 -8.35 -16.43 16.03
CA ILE A 268 -8.49 -17.58 15.15
C ILE A 268 -9.39 -18.62 15.83
N GLU A 269 -10.57 -18.84 15.27
CA GLU A 269 -11.44 -19.95 15.69
C GLU A 269 -11.32 -21.10 14.71
N ILE A 270 -11.09 -22.30 15.23
CA ILE A 270 -10.93 -23.51 14.42
C ILE A 270 -12.10 -24.43 14.76
N ASN A 271 -12.92 -24.71 13.75
CA ASN A 271 -14.10 -25.56 13.87
C ASN A 271 -13.97 -26.77 12.94
N LYS A 272 -14.16 -27.98 13.46
CA LYS A 272 -14.35 -29.17 12.64
C LYS A 272 -15.81 -29.21 12.17
N LEU A 273 -16.04 -29.52 10.91
CA LEU A 273 -17.40 -29.63 10.36
C LEU A 273 -17.97 -31.02 10.67
N ASP A 274 -19.11 -31.07 11.37
CA ASP A 274 -19.73 -32.35 11.77
C ASP A 274 -20.19 -33.19 10.57
N ASN A 275 -20.57 -32.54 9.46
CA ASN A 275 -21.16 -33.19 8.30
C ASN A 275 -20.14 -33.75 7.29
N ILE A 276 -18.86 -33.37 7.41
CA ILE A 276 -17.81 -33.77 6.47
C ILE A 276 -16.57 -34.18 7.27
N GLU A 277 -16.22 -35.46 7.17
CA GLU A 277 -15.05 -36.02 7.84
C GLU A 277 -13.76 -35.26 7.44
N SER A 278 -12.91 -35.02 8.44
CA SER A 278 -11.60 -34.36 8.30
C SER A 278 -11.62 -33.00 7.59
N CYS A 279 -12.75 -32.28 7.69
CA CYS A 279 -12.91 -30.94 7.15
C CYS A 279 -12.93 -29.89 8.27
N TYR A 280 -12.05 -28.91 8.14
CA TYR A 280 -11.81 -27.85 9.13
C TYR A 280 -12.10 -26.49 8.52
N THR A 281 -12.67 -25.61 9.33
CA THR A 281 -12.94 -24.22 9.03
C THR A 281 -12.19 -23.35 10.03
N LEU A 282 -11.33 -22.48 9.54
CA LEU A 282 -10.60 -21.49 10.34
C LEU A 282 -11.19 -20.12 10.06
N ASN A 283 -11.79 -19.51 11.08
CA ASN A 283 -12.24 -18.13 11.07
C ASN A 283 -11.08 -17.25 11.55
N ILE A 284 -10.54 -16.41 10.68
CA ILE A 284 -9.44 -15.49 10.98
C ILE A 284 -10.00 -14.08 11.00
N TYR A 285 -9.87 -13.39 12.13
CA TYR A 285 -10.37 -12.03 12.33
C TYR A 285 -9.30 -10.97 12.03
N ASP A 286 -9.75 -9.79 11.60
CA ASP A 286 -8.92 -8.60 11.31
C ASP A 286 -7.87 -8.80 10.21
N GLU A 287 -8.07 -9.76 9.32
CA GLU A 287 -7.18 -10.04 8.19
C GLU A 287 -7.90 -9.90 6.84
N THR A 288 -7.10 -9.70 5.79
CA THR A 288 -7.62 -9.46 4.44
C THR A 288 -7.22 -10.56 3.46
N HIS A 289 -7.73 -10.46 2.22
CA HIS A 289 -7.39 -11.38 1.14
C HIS A 289 -5.88 -11.46 0.86
N THR A 290 -5.12 -10.41 1.21
CA THR A 290 -3.66 -10.37 1.07
C THR A 290 -2.98 -11.57 1.71
N LEU A 291 -3.40 -11.96 2.93
CA LEU A 291 -2.78 -13.05 3.68
C LEU A 291 -3.29 -14.41 3.22
N LEU A 292 -4.62 -14.60 3.22
CA LEU A 292 -5.23 -15.90 2.95
C LEU A 292 -5.06 -16.35 1.49
N ASN A 293 -4.98 -15.42 0.54
CA ASN A 293 -4.74 -15.78 -0.87
C ASN A 293 -3.34 -16.35 -1.08
N VAL A 294 -2.33 -15.81 -0.39
CA VAL A 294 -0.98 -16.35 -0.42
C VAL A 294 -0.94 -17.71 0.27
N LEU A 295 -1.55 -17.82 1.46
CA LEU A 295 -1.62 -19.08 2.19
C LEU A 295 -2.27 -20.19 1.34
N GLN A 296 -3.44 -19.92 0.75
CA GLN A 296 -4.13 -20.87 -0.13
C GLN A 296 -3.28 -21.22 -1.34
N SER A 297 -2.79 -20.22 -2.09
CA SER A 297 -2.13 -20.45 -3.39
C SER A 297 -0.81 -21.19 -3.23
N ILE A 298 0.02 -20.82 -2.25
CA ILE A 298 1.30 -21.47 -2.02
C ILE A 298 1.11 -22.89 -1.46
N THR A 299 0.17 -23.09 -0.53
CA THR A 299 -0.15 -24.43 -0.03
C THR A 299 -0.71 -25.31 -1.13
N PHE A 300 -1.57 -24.76 -2.00
CA PHE A 300 -2.10 -25.46 -3.16
C PHE A 300 -0.98 -25.90 -4.12
N ASN A 301 -0.07 -24.99 -4.47
CA ASN A 301 1.08 -25.31 -5.31
C ASN A 301 1.95 -26.40 -4.68
N HIS A 302 2.28 -26.28 -3.40
CA HIS A 302 3.13 -27.25 -2.72
C HIS A 302 2.53 -28.66 -2.74
N PHE A 303 1.26 -28.81 -2.36
CA PHE A 303 0.65 -30.13 -2.15
C PHE A 303 -0.03 -30.74 -3.38
N PHE A 304 -0.58 -29.94 -4.28
CA PHE A 304 -1.30 -30.43 -5.46
C PHE A 304 -0.46 -30.42 -6.74
N ARG A 305 0.63 -29.65 -6.79
CA ARG A 305 1.45 -29.49 -8.00
C ARG A 305 2.86 -30.03 -7.86
N ASP A 306 3.50 -29.83 -6.71
CA ASP A 306 4.91 -30.20 -6.52
C ASP A 306 5.10 -31.60 -5.91
N ILE A 307 4.11 -32.09 -5.16
CA ILE A 307 4.14 -33.40 -4.49
C ILE A 307 3.25 -34.41 -5.26
N PRO A 308 3.65 -35.68 -5.39
CA PRO A 308 2.82 -36.72 -5.98
C PRO A 308 1.47 -36.87 -5.26
N PRO A 309 0.36 -37.16 -5.98
CA PRO A 309 -0.97 -37.29 -5.36
C PRO A 309 -1.07 -38.32 -4.24
N SER A 310 -0.22 -39.36 -4.26
CA SER A 310 -0.14 -40.39 -3.22
C SER A 310 0.37 -39.87 -1.87
N SER A 311 1.18 -38.81 -1.89
CA SER A 311 1.81 -38.23 -0.69
C SER A 311 1.16 -36.92 -0.24
N ASN A 312 0.16 -36.44 -0.99
CA ASN A 312 -0.61 -35.26 -0.62
C ASN A 312 -1.63 -35.58 0.49
N PRO A 313 -1.54 -34.96 1.69
CA PRO A 313 -2.51 -35.17 2.77
C PRO A 313 -3.81 -34.37 2.59
N LEU A 314 -3.85 -33.42 1.64
CA LEU A 314 -4.99 -32.55 1.38
C LEU A 314 -5.88 -33.07 0.26
N GLU A 315 -7.19 -32.91 0.44
CA GLU A 315 -8.19 -33.02 -0.63
C GLU A 315 -8.64 -31.65 -1.13
N PHE A 316 -8.68 -30.66 -0.25
CA PHE A 316 -9.17 -29.33 -0.57
C PHE A 316 -8.51 -28.26 0.30
N ILE A 317 -8.23 -27.11 -0.31
CA ILE A 317 -7.93 -25.87 0.39
C ILE A 317 -8.57 -24.71 -0.35
N GLY A 318 -9.24 -23.83 0.37
CA GLY A 318 -9.87 -22.65 -0.21
C GLY A 318 -10.23 -21.62 0.85
N TYR A 319 -10.22 -20.34 0.51
CA TYR A 319 -10.74 -19.29 1.39
C TYR A 319 -11.90 -18.54 0.74
N HIS A 320 -12.74 -17.92 1.57
CA HIS A 320 -13.75 -16.98 1.12
C HIS A 320 -14.07 -15.97 2.23
N LYS A 321 -14.63 -14.84 1.81
CA LYS A 321 -15.24 -13.86 2.71
C LYS A 321 -16.75 -14.04 2.66
N SER A 322 -17.39 -14.35 3.78
CA SER A 322 -18.84 -14.57 3.79
C SER A 322 -19.64 -13.30 3.55
N HIS A 323 -19.17 -12.15 4.04
CA HIS A 323 -19.83 -10.87 3.83
C HIS A 323 -18.80 -9.71 3.72
N PRO A 324 -18.95 -8.74 2.79
CA PRO A 324 -17.99 -7.66 2.61
C PRO A 324 -17.72 -6.80 3.85
N LEU A 325 -18.71 -6.61 4.72
CA LEU A 325 -18.61 -5.81 5.95
C LEU A 325 -18.10 -6.58 7.18
N ASP A 326 -18.03 -7.91 7.10
CA ASP A 326 -17.50 -8.73 8.20
C ASP A 326 -15.97 -8.61 8.23
N ASN A 327 -15.37 -8.51 9.41
CA ASN A 327 -13.90 -8.51 9.58
C ASN A 327 -13.32 -9.93 9.66
N LYS A 328 -14.16 -10.95 9.43
CA LYS A 328 -13.80 -12.36 9.40
C LYS A 328 -13.52 -12.87 7.98
N MET A 329 -12.43 -13.61 7.84
CA MET A 329 -12.10 -14.42 6.67
C MET A 329 -12.18 -15.90 7.04
N ILE A 330 -12.70 -16.72 6.13
CA ILE A 330 -12.90 -18.14 6.38
C ILE A 330 -12.00 -18.96 5.46
N LEU A 331 -11.03 -19.66 6.04
CA LEU A 331 -10.21 -20.67 5.38
C LEU A 331 -10.83 -22.05 5.62
N LYS A 332 -11.00 -22.83 4.56
CA LYS A 332 -11.52 -24.20 4.60
C LYS A 332 -10.43 -25.15 4.11
N ILE A 333 -10.18 -26.20 4.90
CA ILE A 333 -9.18 -27.23 4.60
C ILE A 333 -9.82 -28.59 4.80
N LYS A 334 -9.65 -29.49 3.83
CA LYS A 334 -10.05 -30.88 3.95
C LYS A 334 -8.83 -31.77 3.80
N PHE A 335 -8.62 -32.66 4.77
CA PHE A 335 -7.58 -33.68 4.75
C PHE A 335 -8.16 -35.02 4.30
N LYS A 336 -7.30 -35.91 3.79
CA LYS A 336 -7.65 -37.31 3.48
C LYS A 336 -7.85 -38.14 4.75
N GLU A 337 -7.10 -37.83 5.80
CA GLU A 337 -7.15 -38.48 7.10
C GLU A 337 -7.20 -37.41 8.21
N ASP A 338 -7.86 -37.72 9.32
CA ASP A 338 -8.05 -36.77 10.41
C ASP A 338 -6.71 -36.40 11.04
N THR A 339 -6.39 -35.10 11.01
CA THR A 339 -5.07 -34.58 11.42
C THR A 339 -5.27 -33.28 12.18
N ASP A 340 -4.37 -32.96 13.10
CA ASP A 340 -4.35 -31.65 13.74
C ASP A 340 -3.99 -30.56 12.71
N VAL A 341 -4.92 -29.64 12.48
CA VAL A 341 -4.76 -28.55 11.52
C VAL A 341 -3.80 -27.46 12.02
N LYS A 342 -3.60 -27.32 13.34
CA LYS A 342 -2.76 -26.23 13.87
C LYS A 342 -1.28 -26.38 13.51
N PRO A 343 -0.62 -27.53 13.76
CA PRO A 343 0.77 -27.73 13.35
C PRO A 343 0.95 -27.62 11.84
N PHE A 344 -0.05 -28.08 11.07
CA PHE A 344 -0.05 -27.96 9.62
C PHE A 344 0.00 -26.48 9.18
N ILE A 345 -0.87 -25.62 9.71
CA ILE A 345 -0.87 -24.19 9.40
C ILE A 345 0.45 -23.52 9.81
N ILE A 346 0.98 -23.82 11.00
CA ILE A 346 2.28 -23.29 11.45
C ILE A 346 3.38 -23.68 10.45
N GLN A 347 3.43 -24.95 10.03
CA GLN A 347 4.41 -25.42 9.07
C GLN A 347 4.28 -24.69 7.72
N GLN A 348 3.05 -24.47 7.23
CA GLN A 348 2.83 -23.74 5.98
C GLN A 348 3.22 -22.27 6.08
N CYS A 349 2.92 -21.60 7.20
CA CYS A 349 3.38 -20.25 7.44
C CYS A 349 4.91 -20.16 7.44
N ASN A 350 5.61 -21.08 8.11
CA ASN A 350 7.07 -21.12 8.13
C ASN A 350 7.66 -21.36 6.74
N TYR A 351 7.05 -22.26 5.96
CA TYR A 351 7.42 -22.49 4.57
C TYR A 351 7.29 -21.21 3.74
N ILE A 352 6.14 -20.52 3.82
CA ILE A 352 5.91 -19.25 3.10
C ILE A 352 6.89 -18.17 3.56
N ILE A 353 7.15 -18.04 4.87
CA ILE A 353 8.12 -17.08 5.42
C ILE A 353 9.50 -17.30 4.83
N ASN A 354 9.95 -18.56 4.72
CA ASN A 354 11.25 -18.89 4.11
C ASN A 354 11.29 -18.48 2.63
N HIS A 355 10.23 -18.77 1.87
CA HIS A 355 10.11 -18.34 0.47
C HIS A 355 10.15 -16.81 0.32
N LEU A 356 9.38 -16.08 1.12
CA LEU A 356 9.37 -14.61 1.12
C LEU A 356 10.71 -14.02 1.54
N THR A 357 11.40 -14.62 2.51
CA THR A 357 12.73 -14.19 2.97
C THR A 357 13.78 -14.37 1.88
N ASN A 358 13.70 -15.45 1.10
CA ASN A 358 14.57 -15.67 -0.05
C ASN A 358 14.33 -14.59 -1.11
N PHE A 359 13.06 -14.31 -1.47
CA PHE A 359 12.73 -13.25 -2.42
C PHE A 359 13.18 -11.86 -1.95
N MET A 360 13.02 -11.56 -0.66
CA MET A 360 13.49 -10.32 -0.06
C MET A 360 15.02 -10.21 -0.10
N THR A 361 15.75 -11.32 0.07
CA THR A 361 17.22 -11.34 -0.05
C THR A 361 17.65 -11.08 -1.47
N MET A 362 17.02 -11.75 -2.45
CA MET A 362 17.28 -11.52 -3.88
C MET A 362 16.99 -10.07 -4.27
N TRP A 363 15.94 -9.46 -3.72
CA TRP A 363 15.64 -8.03 -3.94
C TRP A 363 16.73 -7.10 -3.39
N LYS A 364 17.41 -7.46 -2.31
CA LYS A 364 18.50 -6.64 -1.72
C LYS A 364 19.79 -6.70 -2.54
N GLU A 365 19.97 -7.74 -3.34
CA GLU A 365 21.18 -7.94 -4.16
C GLU A 365 21.16 -7.14 -5.47
N ILE A 366 20.06 -6.43 -5.74
CA ILE A 366 19.76 -5.70 -6.97
C ILE A 366 19.59 -4.21 -6.65
#